data_AF-A0A968LSD6-F1
#
_entry.id   AF-A0A968LSD6-F1
#
_cell.length_a   1.000
_cell.length_b   1.000
_cell.length_c   1.000
_cell.angle_alpha   90.00
_cell.angle_beta   90.00
_cell.angle_gamma   90.00
#
_symmetry.space_group_name_H-M   'P 1'
#
loop_
_entity.id
_entity.type
_entity.pdbx_description
1 polymer ?
#
loop_
_entity_poly.entity_id
_entity_poly.type
_entity_poly.pdbx_seq_one_letter_code
_entity_poly.pdbx_strand_id
1 'polypeptide(L)'
;MNKKLLIFFLVAIIGGFLGGFHFWRGFTSIPNWYRIQSSNTIQASDRNNEAIANQLQLNNQDINRLLSQKISENTQYSKLLRSAKSIEAHLENKTLEIGGVFNPSEISEENLDATQKVILEKTLQTFPQLKNVDIYVGLVGQPKIENGRLSFDKDRKLKVGKLTLPVNELAPRFGISTEELQQYLDRQIAKLNLQGIQLDGDTMTSEKN
;
A
#
# COMPACT_ATOMS: atom_id res chain seq x y z
N MET A 1 18.41 10.69 -2.39
CA MET A 1 16.98 10.34 -2.55
C MET A 1 16.87 8.81 -2.54
N ASN A 2 16.06 8.24 -1.63
CA ASN A 2 16.41 6.97 -0.97
C ASN A 2 16.10 5.70 -1.78
N LYS A 3 17.17 4.98 -2.10
CA LYS A 3 17.28 3.86 -3.05
C LYS A 3 16.51 2.56 -2.72
N LYS A 4 15.71 2.53 -1.66
CA LYS A 4 15.28 1.28 -1.01
C LYS A 4 13.80 0.90 -1.19
N LEU A 5 12.94 1.74 -1.79
CA LEU A 5 11.47 1.48 -1.86
C LEU A 5 11.12 0.28 -2.71
N LEU A 6 11.59 0.30 -3.94
CA LEU A 6 11.32 -0.78 -4.87
C LEU A 6 12.07 -2.05 -4.43
N ILE A 7 13.23 -1.89 -3.78
CA ILE A 7 14.00 -3.02 -3.26
C ILE A 7 13.13 -3.83 -2.31
N PHE A 8 12.51 -3.23 -1.29
CA PHE A 8 11.68 -3.98 -0.34
C PHE A 8 10.41 -4.56 -0.96
N PHE A 9 9.79 -3.83 -1.89
CA PHE A 9 8.65 -4.31 -2.67
C PHE A 9 9.02 -5.54 -3.51
N LEU A 10 10.09 -5.46 -4.30
CA LEU A 10 10.59 -6.56 -5.13
C LEU A 10 11.13 -7.73 -4.32
N VAL A 11 11.75 -7.44 -3.19
CA VAL A 11 12.26 -8.46 -2.28
C VAL A 11 11.10 -9.25 -1.67
N ALA A 12 9.97 -8.61 -1.34
CA ALA A 12 8.75 -9.33 -0.97
C ALA A 12 8.21 -10.22 -2.11
N ILE A 13 8.35 -9.78 -3.37
CA ILE A 13 8.02 -10.60 -4.55
C ILE A 13 8.93 -11.83 -4.66
N ILE A 14 10.23 -11.66 -4.44
CA ILE A 14 11.23 -12.74 -4.49
C ILE A 14 11.05 -13.72 -3.32
N GLY A 15 10.78 -13.24 -2.11
CA GLY A 15 10.65 -14.08 -0.90
C GLY A 15 9.41 -14.95 -0.87
N GLY A 16 8.31 -14.53 -1.53
CA GLY A 16 7.10 -15.35 -1.69
C GLY A 16 7.33 -16.62 -2.53
N PHE A 17 8.38 -16.66 -3.36
CA PHE A 17 8.63 -17.75 -4.30
C PHE A 17 9.47 -18.91 -3.76
N LEU A 18 10.24 -18.71 -2.68
CA LEU A 18 11.04 -19.78 -2.07
C LEU A 18 10.16 -20.93 -1.49
N GLY A 19 8.83 -20.74 -1.40
CA GLY A 19 7.86 -21.73 -0.92
C GLY A 19 7.24 -22.66 -1.99
N GLY A 20 7.58 -22.53 -3.28
CA GLY A 20 7.08 -23.40 -4.36
C GLY A 20 5.74 -22.99 -4.99
N PHE A 21 5.30 -23.71 -6.04
CA PHE A 21 4.18 -23.36 -6.94
C PHE A 21 2.83 -23.15 -6.22
N HIS A 22 2.61 -23.75 -5.04
CA HIS A 22 1.39 -23.53 -4.27
C HIS A 22 1.27 -22.12 -3.69
N PHE A 23 2.39 -21.49 -3.30
CA PHE A 23 2.38 -20.11 -2.80
C PHE A 23 2.12 -19.10 -3.91
N TRP A 24 2.44 -19.44 -5.16
CA TRP A 24 2.24 -18.58 -6.33
C TRP A 24 0.79 -18.15 -6.53
N ARG A 25 -0.18 -19.06 -6.38
CA ARG A 25 -1.61 -18.72 -6.51
C ARG A 25 -2.10 -17.74 -5.46
N GLY A 26 -1.56 -17.83 -4.23
CA GLY A 26 -1.86 -16.88 -3.17
C GLY A 26 -1.24 -15.52 -3.47
N PHE A 27 0.00 -15.52 -3.92
CA PHE A 27 0.80 -14.34 -4.20
C PHE A 27 0.24 -13.45 -5.31
N THR A 28 -0.28 -14.04 -6.39
CA THR A 28 -0.85 -13.31 -7.54
C THR A 28 -2.35 -13.04 -7.42
N SER A 29 -2.95 -13.42 -6.29
CA SER A 29 -4.36 -13.15 -6.06
C SER A 29 -4.56 -11.67 -5.76
N ILE A 30 -5.26 -10.97 -6.66
CA ILE A 30 -5.77 -9.63 -6.41
C ILE A 30 -7.00 -9.68 -5.48
N PRO A 31 -7.19 -8.69 -4.59
CA PRO A 31 -8.37 -8.57 -3.75
C PRO A 31 -9.68 -8.47 -4.57
N ASN A 32 -10.80 -8.80 -3.92
CA ASN A 32 -12.12 -8.72 -4.55
C ASN A 32 -12.49 -7.29 -4.97
N TRP A 33 -12.14 -6.29 -4.16
CA TRP A 33 -12.41 -4.88 -4.44
C TRP A 33 -11.82 -4.45 -5.80
N TYR A 34 -10.60 -4.89 -6.12
CA TYR A 34 -9.94 -4.53 -7.38
C TYR A 34 -10.67 -5.13 -8.57
N ARG A 35 -11.14 -6.38 -8.46
CA ARG A 35 -11.92 -7.06 -9.50
C ARG A 35 -13.25 -6.37 -9.79
N ILE A 36 -13.89 -5.84 -8.74
CA ILE A 36 -15.18 -5.14 -8.84
C ILE A 36 -15.00 -3.70 -9.36
N GLN A 37 -13.90 -3.04 -9.00
CA GLN A 37 -13.59 -1.68 -9.46
C GLN A 37 -13.33 -1.64 -10.98
N SER A 38 -12.73 -2.69 -11.57
CA SER A 38 -12.56 -2.79 -13.03
C SER A 38 -13.88 -2.96 -13.80
N SER A 39 -15.00 -3.24 -13.12
CA SER A 39 -16.30 -3.52 -13.74
C SER A 39 -17.38 -2.45 -13.50
N ASN A 40 -17.17 -1.49 -12.60
CA ASN A 40 -18.16 -0.45 -12.27
C ASN A 40 -17.62 0.97 -12.47
N THR A 41 -17.99 1.58 -13.61
CA THR A 41 -17.98 3.04 -13.77
C THR A 41 -19.08 3.65 -12.89
N ILE A 42 -18.65 4.56 -12.01
CA ILE A 42 -19.36 5.32 -10.97
C ILE A 42 -20.86 5.57 -11.25
N GLN A 43 -21.73 5.05 -10.38
CA GLN A 43 -23.03 5.65 -10.07
C GLN A 43 -22.88 6.50 -8.81
N ALA A 44 -23.08 7.81 -8.95
CA ALA A 44 -23.17 8.74 -7.83
C ALA A 44 -24.44 8.44 -7.03
N SER A 45 -24.31 8.16 -5.73
CA SER A 45 -25.45 8.08 -4.82
C SER A 45 -25.65 9.44 -4.15
N ASP A 46 -26.85 9.99 -4.36
CA ASP A 46 -27.41 11.14 -3.67
C ASP A 46 -27.35 10.96 -2.13
N ARG A 47 -26.99 12.03 -1.42
CA ARG A 47 -27.27 12.15 0.02
C ARG A 47 -27.83 13.53 0.33
N ASN A 48 -29.12 13.55 0.67
CA ASN A 48 -29.82 14.66 1.32
C ASN A 48 -29.81 14.48 2.85
N ASN A 49 -29.77 15.62 3.56
CA ASN A 49 -30.07 15.90 4.99
C ASN A 49 -29.06 15.43 6.06
N GLU A 50 -28.85 16.12 7.18
CA GLU A 50 -28.92 17.53 7.64
C GLU A 50 -28.08 17.57 8.95
N ALA A 51 -27.64 18.77 9.37
CA ALA A 51 -26.68 19.08 10.45
C ALA A 51 -26.95 18.38 11.83
N ILE A 52 -25.97 18.14 12.72
CA ILE A 52 -25.24 19.12 13.58
C ILE A 52 -23.98 18.47 14.20
N ALA A 53 -22.93 19.29 14.37
CA ALA A 53 -21.64 19.12 15.07
C ALA A 53 -20.46 18.49 14.29
N ASN A 54 -19.40 19.30 14.18
CA ASN A 54 -17.96 19.01 14.06
C ASN A 54 -17.52 17.56 13.75
N GLN A 55 -16.70 17.44 12.70
CA GLN A 55 -16.01 16.24 12.20
C GLN A 55 -16.86 15.28 11.35
N LEU A 56 -16.56 15.18 10.06
CA LEU A 56 -17.22 14.25 9.14
C LEU A 56 -16.57 12.87 9.30
N GLN A 57 -17.31 11.87 9.78
CA GLN A 57 -16.84 10.49 9.81
C GLN A 57 -16.60 9.99 8.37
N LEU A 58 -15.40 9.50 8.11
CA LEU A 58 -14.97 9.02 6.82
C LEU A 58 -15.26 7.53 6.71
N ASN A 59 -16.13 7.16 5.77
CA ASN A 59 -16.25 5.78 5.35
C ASN A 59 -15.09 5.40 4.40
N ASN A 60 -14.98 4.12 4.04
CA ASN A 60 -13.91 3.64 3.16
C ASN A 60 -13.89 4.32 1.78
N GLN A 61 -15.04 4.76 1.24
CA GLN A 61 -15.05 5.51 -0.03
C GLN A 61 -14.43 6.90 0.13
N ASP A 62 -14.71 7.59 1.25
CA ASP A 62 -14.12 8.88 1.57
C ASP A 62 -12.61 8.76 1.83
N ILE A 63 -12.18 7.73 2.57
CA ILE A 63 -10.76 7.43 2.80
C ILE A 63 -10.03 7.21 1.46
N ASN A 64 -10.60 6.40 0.57
CA ASN A 64 -10.01 6.12 -0.75
C ASN A 64 -9.93 7.37 -1.65
N ARG A 65 -10.96 8.22 -1.60
CA ARG A 65 -10.97 9.51 -2.33
C ARG A 65 -9.88 10.44 -1.82
N LEU A 66 -9.76 10.59 -0.50
CA LEU A 66 -8.72 11.40 0.13
C LEU A 66 -7.32 10.87 -0.19
N LEU A 67 -7.11 9.56 -0.11
CA LEU A 67 -5.84 8.93 -0.44
C LEU A 67 -5.45 9.21 -1.90
N SER A 68 -6.38 9.00 -2.83
CA SER A 68 -6.18 9.26 -4.26
C SER A 68 -5.87 10.72 -4.55
N GLN A 69 -6.59 11.64 -3.90
CA GLN A 69 -6.36 13.08 -4.00
C GLN A 69 -4.96 13.45 -3.51
N LYS A 70 -4.59 13.03 -2.29
CA LYS A 70 -3.26 13.30 -1.74
C LYS A 70 -2.19 12.79 -2.69
N ILE A 71 -2.26 11.52 -3.11
CA ILE A 71 -1.27 10.90 -4.00
C ILE A 71 -1.08 11.67 -5.31
N SER A 72 -2.16 12.19 -5.86
CA SER A 72 -2.14 12.97 -7.10
C SER A 72 -1.54 14.36 -6.90
N GLU A 73 -1.86 15.03 -5.80
CA GLU A 73 -1.46 16.42 -5.51
C GLU A 73 0.01 16.58 -5.10
N ASN A 74 0.63 15.57 -4.48
CA ASN A 74 1.98 15.72 -3.95
C ASN A 74 3.04 15.06 -4.88
N THR A 75 3.97 15.88 -5.36
CA THR A 75 5.10 15.46 -6.19
C THR A 75 6.16 14.64 -5.44
N GLN A 76 6.11 14.61 -4.11
CA GLN A 76 7.01 13.85 -3.25
C GLN A 76 6.63 12.37 -3.11
N TYR A 77 5.44 11.97 -3.56
CA TYR A 77 5.11 10.55 -3.64
C TYR A 77 6.02 9.88 -4.65
N SER A 78 6.50 8.69 -4.28
CA SER A 78 7.39 7.95 -5.15
C SER A 78 6.72 7.69 -6.50
N LYS A 79 7.49 7.80 -7.57
CA LYS A 79 7.03 7.46 -8.92
C LYS A 79 6.45 6.04 -9.02
N LEU A 80 6.87 5.14 -8.12
CA LEU A 80 6.28 3.80 -7.95
C LEU A 80 4.80 3.84 -7.52
N LEU A 81 4.42 4.66 -6.53
CA LEU A 81 3.00 4.78 -6.14
C LEU A 81 2.16 5.30 -7.31
N ARG A 82 2.74 6.14 -8.18
CA ARG A 82 2.07 6.63 -9.38
C ARG A 82 1.95 5.57 -10.49
N SER A 83 2.76 4.52 -10.46
CA SER A 83 2.64 3.38 -11.37
C SER A 83 1.72 2.27 -10.83
N ALA A 84 1.09 2.48 -9.67
CA ALA A 84 0.04 1.60 -9.20
C ALA A 84 -1.17 1.73 -10.12
N LYS A 85 -1.76 0.60 -10.53
CA LYS A 85 -3.03 0.56 -11.28
C LYS A 85 -4.21 1.01 -10.43
N SER A 86 -4.15 0.69 -9.14
CA SER A 86 -5.10 1.16 -8.13
C SER A 86 -4.41 1.22 -6.78
N ILE A 87 -4.85 2.12 -5.91
CA ILE A 87 -4.44 2.23 -4.52
C ILE A 87 -5.70 2.32 -3.68
N GLU A 88 -5.75 1.52 -2.63
CA GLU A 88 -6.85 1.54 -1.68
C GLU A 88 -6.37 1.52 -0.23
N ALA A 89 -7.20 2.09 0.63
CA ALA A 89 -7.15 1.98 2.06
C ALA A 89 -8.50 1.53 2.61
N HIS A 90 -8.46 0.61 3.58
CA HIS A 90 -9.62 0.04 4.24
C HIS A 90 -9.39 0.05 5.75
N LEU A 91 -10.24 0.75 6.49
CA LEU A 91 -10.22 0.74 7.96
C LEU A 91 -11.35 -0.14 8.47
N GLU A 92 -11.00 -1.18 9.21
CA GLU A 92 -11.96 -2.09 9.83
C GLU A 92 -11.38 -2.63 11.14
N ASN A 93 -12.15 -2.65 12.23
CA ASN A 93 -11.73 -3.19 13.53
C ASN A 93 -10.34 -2.69 13.98
N LYS A 94 -10.14 -1.36 13.95
CA LYS A 94 -8.93 -0.61 14.32
C LYS A 94 -7.71 -0.97 13.49
N THR A 95 -7.93 -1.69 12.40
CA THR A 95 -6.89 -2.18 11.51
C THR A 95 -7.04 -1.46 10.18
N LEU A 96 -5.99 -0.74 9.79
CA LEU A 96 -5.89 -0.12 8.48
C LEU A 96 -5.10 -1.06 7.57
N GLU A 97 -5.72 -1.45 6.47
CA GLU A 97 -5.05 -2.02 5.31
C GLU A 97 -4.86 -0.90 4.28
N ILE A 98 -3.62 -0.60 3.91
CA ILE A 98 -3.30 0.34 2.83
C ILE A 98 -2.38 -0.33 1.82
N GLY A 99 -2.75 -0.32 0.54
CA GLY A 99 -1.96 -0.98 -0.48
C GLY A 99 -2.34 -0.59 -1.89
N GLY A 100 -1.62 -1.15 -2.85
CA GLY A 100 -1.87 -0.91 -4.27
C GLY A 100 -1.67 -2.16 -5.10
N VAL A 101 -2.22 -2.11 -6.30
CA VAL A 101 -2.04 -3.15 -7.32
C VAL A 101 -1.02 -2.66 -8.32
N PHE A 102 0.00 -3.48 -8.57
CA PHE A 102 1.11 -3.17 -9.45
C PHE A 102 1.33 -4.31 -10.43
N ASN A 103 1.63 -3.97 -11.68
CA ASN A 103 2.24 -4.92 -12.60
C ASN A 103 3.75 -4.66 -12.63
N PRO A 104 4.60 -5.60 -12.18
CA PRO A 104 6.06 -5.42 -12.19
C PRO A 104 6.63 -5.05 -13.56
N SER A 105 6.07 -5.54 -14.66
CA SER A 105 6.52 -5.24 -16.02
C SER A 105 6.07 -3.88 -16.55
N GLU A 106 5.13 -3.21 -15.87
CA GLU A 106 4.70 -1.85 -16.21
C GLU A 106 5.44 -0.80 -15.36
N ILE A 107 6.31 -1.22 -14.44
CA ILE A 107 7.13 -0.31 -13.65
C ILE A 107 8.24 0.26 -14.55
N SER A 108 8.08 1.52 -14.96
CA SER A 108 9.08 2.20 -15.78
C SER A 108 10.44 2.27 -15.07
N GLU A 109 11.49 1.82 -15.76
CA GLU A 109 12.85 1.84 -15.23
C GLU A 109 13.37 3.25 -14.94
N GLU A 110 12.88 4.28 -15.63
CA GLU A 110 13.27 5.68 -15.37
C GLU A 110 12.86 6.15 -13.95
N ASN A 111 12.02 5.36 -13.28
CA ASN A 111 11.53 5.59 -11.94
C ASN A 111 12.36 4.85 -10.89
N LEU A 112 13.36 4.09 -11.33
CA LEU A 112 14.15 3.17 -10.52
C LEU A 112 15.62 3.60 -10.50
N ASP A 113 16.27 3.45 -9.35
CA ASP A 113 17.72 3.53 -9.29
C ASP A 113 18.40 2.26 -9.84
N ALA A 114 19.71 2.30 -10.02
CA ALA A 114 20.48 1.19 -10.60
C ALA A 114 20.30 -0.14 -9.85
N THR A 115 20.22 -0.12 -8.51
CA THR A 115 20.02 -1.35 -7.73
C THR A 115 18.62 -1.90 -7.91
N GLN A 116 17.62 -1.01 -7.92
CA GLN A 116 16.23 -1.35 -8.14
C GLN A 116 15.98 -1.95 -9.52
N LYS A 117 16.61 -1.40 -10.57
CA LYS A 117 16.56 -1.95 -11.93
C LYS A 117 17.08 -3.38 -11.96
N VAL A 118 18.28 -3.62 -11.44
CA VAL A 118 18.90 -4.95 -11.42
C VAL A 118 18.02 -5.97 -10.69
N ILE A 119 17.42 -5.57 -9.57
CA ILE A 119 16.51 -6.47 -8.83
C ILE A 119 15.24 -6.72 -9.64
N LEU A 120 14.63 -5.70 -10.25
CA LEU A 120 13.43 -5.86 -11.08
C LEU A 120 13.71 -6.79 -12.26
N GLU A 121 14.77 -6.51 -13.01
CA GLU A 121 15.22 -7.31 -14.16
C GLU A 121 15.45 -8.76 -13.76
N LYS A 122 16.24 -9.01 -12.71
CA LYS A 122 16.52 -10.37 -12.23
C LYS A 122 15.25 -11.08 -11.77
N THR A 123 14.32 -10.35 -11.15
CA THR A 123 13.03 -10.90 -10.71
C THR A 123 12.19 -11.31 -11.92
N LEU A 124 12.06 -10.46 -12.92
CA LEU A 124 11.30 -10.74 -14.16
C LEU A 124 11.95 -11.84 -15.01
N GLN A 125 13.27 -11.98 -14.97
CA GLN A 125 14.00 -13.08 -15.61
C GLN A 125 13.79 -14.41 -14.87
N THR A 126 13.89 -14.39 -13.54
CA THR A 126 13.72 -15.60 -12.70
C THR A 126 12.28 -16.09 -12.71
N PHE A 127 11.33 -15.17 -12.77
CA PHE A 127 9.89 -15.46 -12.73
C PHE A 127 9.17 -14.82 -13.93
N PRO A 128 9.33 -15.36 -15.15
CA PRO A 128 8.73 -14.79 -16.38
C PRO A 128 7.21 -14.61 -16.30
N GLN A 129 6.54 -15.44 -15.50
CA GLN A 129 5.12 -15.37 -15.22
C GLN A 129 4.66 -14.06 -14.57
N LEU A 130 5.56 -13.26 -13.97
CA LEU A 130 5.23 -11.94 -13.43
C LEU A 130 4.94 -10.89 -14.51
N LYS A 131 5.32 -11.14 -15.77
CA LYS A 131 5.25 -10.12 -16.82
C LYS A 131 3.84 -9.63 -17.14
N ASN A 132 2.84 -10.46 -16.87
CA ASN A 132 1.45 -10.19 -17.20
C ASN A 132 0.53 -10.32 -15.98
N VAL A 133 1.08 -10.08 -14.78
CA VAL A 133 0.35 -10.32 -13.53
C VAL A 133 0.32 -9.08 -12.67
N ASP A 134 -0.89 -8.69 -12.33
CA ASP A 134 -1.19 -7.70 -11.31
C ASP A 134 -0.99 -8.30 -9.92
N ILE A 135 -0.22 -7.63 -9.08
CA ILE A 135 0.12 -8.07 -7.72
C ILE A 135 -0.34 -6.99 -6.76
N TYR A 136 -1.17 -7.39 -5.81
CA TYR A 136 -1.51 -6.53 -4.68
C TYR A 136 -0.39 -6.55 -3.65
N VAL A 137 0.03 -5.38 -3.19
CA VAL A 137 0.95 -5.23 -2.06
C VAL A 137 0.40 -4.17 -1.13
N GLY A 138 0.31 -4.48 0.15
CA GLY A 138 -0.19 -3.57 1.17
C GLY A 138 0.46 -3.76 2.53
N LEU A 139 0.24 -2.79 3.39
CA LEU A 139 0.57 -2.82 4.81
C LEU A 139 -0.72 -2.93 5.60
N VAL A 140 -0.72 -3.80 6.60
CA VAL A 140 -1.85 -4.05 7.49
C VAL A 140 -1.37 -3.84 8.92
N GLY A 141 -2.05 -3.02 9.69
CA GLY A 141 -1.72 -2.82 11.10
C GLY A 141 -2.61 -1.78 11.77
N GLN A 142 -2.34 -1.49 13.03
CA GLN A 142 -3.05 -0.44 13.76
C GLN A 142 -2.47 0.92 13.39
N PRO A 143 -3.26 1.81 12.75
CA PRO A 143 -2.78 3.13 12.38
C PRO A 143 -2.71 4.05 13.60
N LYS A 144 -1.80 5.03 13.54
CA LYS A 144 -1.76 6.20 14.41
C LYS A 144 -1.50 7.43 13.57
N ILE A 145 -2.29 8.48 13.80
CA ILE A 145 -2.10 9.77 13.13
C ILE A 145 -1.71 10.80 14.18
N GLU A 146 -0.48 11.29 14.12
CA GLU A 146 0.04 12.32 15.01
C GLU A 146 0.54 13.49 14.18
N ASN A 147 -0.01 14.69 14.38
CA ASN A 147 0.35 15.90 13.61
C ASN A 147 0.27 15.68 12.08
N GLY A 148 -0.78 15.02 11.61
CA GLY A 148 -0.97 14.67 10.20
C GLY A 148 -0.04 13.58 9.67
N ARG A 149 0.82 12.98 10.50
CA ARG A 149 1.73 11.91 10.10
C ARG A 149 1.12 10.55 10.43
N LEU A 150 0.85 9.78 9.38
CA LEU A 150 0.45 8.38 9.53
C LEU A 150 1.66 7.53 9.96
N SER A 151 1.42 6.65 10.92
CA SER A 151 2.34 5.59 11.33
C SER A 151 1.54 4.33 11.65
N PHE A 152 2.22 3.20 11.74
CA PHE A 152 1.65 1.93 12.18
C PHE A 152 2.37 1.43 13.41
N ASP A 153 1.70 0.59 14.17
CA ASP A 153 2.32 -0.18 15.24
C ASP A 153 3.46 -1.10 14.75
N LYS A 154 4.22 -1.63 15.71
CA LYS A 154 5.38 -2.48 15.42
C LYS A 154 5.00 -3.86 14.89
N ASP A 155 3.79 -4.33 15.20
CA ASP A 155 3.28 -5.65 14.82
C ASP A 155 2.60 -5.66 13.44
N ARG A 156 2.81 -4.58 12.66
CA ARG A 156 2.35 -4.46 11.29
C ARG A 156 2.81 -5.63 10.42
N LYS A 157 1.97 -5.95 9.45
CA LYS A 157 2.12 -7.06 8.52
C LYS A 157 2.22 -6.51 7.11
N LEU A 158 3.04 -7.17 6.29
CA LEU A 158 3.06 -6.95 4.86
C LEU A 158 2.11 -7.95 4.21
N LYS A 159 1.21 -7.47 3.36
CA LYS A 159 0.30 -8.27 2.58
C LYS A 159 0.74 -8.28 1.12
N VAL A 160 0.89 -9.47 0.54
CA VAL A 160 1.19 -9.65 -0.88
C VAL A 160 0.24 -10.70 -1.45
N GLY A 161 -0.65 -10.25 -2.33
CA GLY A 161 -1.83 -11.02 -2.71
C GLY A 161 -2.64 -11.48 -1.49
N LYS A 162 -2.78 -12.79 -1.31
CA LYS A 162 -3.42 -13.42 -0.14
C LYS A 162 -2.48 -13.70 1.03
N LEU A 163 -1.17 -13.54 0.84
CA LEU A 163 -0.19 -13.79 1.90
C LEU A 163 -0.14 -12.57 2.81
N THR A 164 -0.18 -12.79 4.12
CA THR A 164 -0.02 -11.72 5.11
C THR A 164 1.03 -12.18 6.11
N LEU A 165 2.15 -11.47 6.15
CA LEU A 165 3.35 -11.89 6.88
C LEU A 165 3.80 -10.75 7.82
N PRO A 166 4.08 -11.06 9.10
CA PRO A 166 4.65 -10.08 10.02
C PRO A 166 5.97 -9.49 9.49
N VAL A 167 6.14 -8.18 9.60
CA VAL A 167 7.35 -7.50 9.08
C VAL A 167 8.63 -8.01 9.76
N ASN A 168 8.56 -8.36 11.04
CA ASN A 168 9.67 -8.94 11.80
C ASN A 168 10.10 -10.33 11.31
N GLU A 169 9.20 -11.13 10.73
CA GLU A 169 9.52 -12.43 10.13
C GLU A 169 10.10 -12.30 8.71
N LEU A 170 9.75 -11.22 8.02
CA LEU A 170 10.22 -10.96 6.66
C LEU A 170 11.67 -10.47 6.64
N ALA A 171 12.03 -9.51 7.50
CA ALA A 171 13.34 -8.86 7.46
C ALA A 171 14.52 -9.86 7.44
N PRO A 172 14.57 -10.87 8.34
CA PRO A 172 15.69 -11.83 8.37
C PRO A 172 15.77 -12.70 7.11
N ARG A 173 14.62 -13.06 6.52
CA ARG A 173 14.57 -13.85 5.27
C ARG A 173 15.19 -13.11 4.09
N PHE A 174 15.33 -11.80 4.21
CA PHE A 174 15.89 -10.92 3.20
C PHE A 174 17.28 -10.39 3.55
N GLY A 175 17.88 -10.86 4.64
CA GLY A 175 19.21 -10.44 5.09
C GLY A 175 19.24 -8.98 5.56
N ILE A 176 18.11 -8.47 6.09
CA ILE A 176 17.98 -7.09 6.57
C ILE A 176 17.51 -7.15 8.03
N SER A 177 17.97 -6.22 8.87
CA SER A 177 17.48 -6.15 10.24
C SER A 177 16.01 -5.73 10.29
N THR A 178 15.28 -6.23 11.28
CA THR A 178 13.89 -5.85 11.51
C THR A 178 13.76 -4.34 11.70
N GLU A 179 14.69 -3.72 12.42
CA GLU A 179 14.74 -2.28 12.68
C GLU A 179 14.92 -1.48 11.39
N GLU A 180 15.84 -1.89 10.51
CA GLU A 180 16.05 -1.20 9.24
C GLU A 180 14.81 -1.24 8.35
N LEU A 181 14.14 -2.40 8.28
CA LEU A 181 12.89 -2.55 7.54
C LEU A 181 11.77 -1.72 8.17
N GLN A 182 11.66 -1.73 9.50
CA GLN A 182 10.64 -0.96 10.20
C GLN A 182 10.82 0.55 9.97
N GLN A 183 12.00 1.10 10.28
CA GLN A 183 12.30 2.51 10.06
C GLN A 183 12.12 2.92 8.59
N TYR A 184 12.41 1.99 7.68
CA TYR A 184 12.19 2.22 6.26
C TYR A 184 10.71 2.44 5.95
N LEU A 185 9.85 1.52 6.38
CA LEU A 185 8.40 1.61 6.19
C LEU A 185 7.84 2.88 6.83
N ASP A 186 8.26 3.20 8.06
CA ASP A 186 7.81 4.41 8.77
C ASP A 186 8.13 5.68 7.97
N ARG A 187 9.33 5.77 7.40
CA ARG A 187 9.71 6.90 6.54
C ARG A 187 8.91 6.99 5.25
N GLN A 188 8.41 5.89 4.70
CA GLN A 188 7.58 5.94 3.49
C GLN A 188 6.15 6.31 3.81
N ILE A 189 5.60 5.73 4.88
CA ILE A 189 4.24 6.01 5.34
C ILE A 189 4.15 7.47 5.81
N ALA A 190 5.17 7.99 6.50
CA ALA A 190 5.22 9.38 6.93
C ALA A 190 5.20 10.40 5.79
N LYS A 191 5.46 9.99 4.54
CA LYS A 191 5.30 10.87 3.36
C LYS A 191 3.83 11.06 2.99
N LEU A 192 2.94 10.16 3.43
CA LEU A 192 1.50 10.34 3.37
C LEU A 192 1.13 11.38 4.43
N ASN A 193 1.15 12.65 4.03
CA ASN A 193 0.72 13.73 4.89
C ASN A 193 -0.82 13.77 4.90
N LEU A 194 -1.40 13.36 6.02
CA LEU A 194 -2.83 13.32 6.28
C LEU A 194 -3.24 14.48 7.20
N GLN A 195 -2.63 15.65 7.05
CA GLN A 195 -3.05 16.83 7.81
C GLN A 195 -4.54 17.13 7.60
N GLY A 196 -5.22 17.43 8.70
CA GLY A 196 -6.68 17.58 8.75
C GLY A 196 -7.43 16.25 8.94
N ILE A 197 -6.75 15.10 9.02
CA ILE A 197 -7.36 13.82 9.35
C ILE A 197 -7.04 13.45 10.80
N GLN A 198 -8.06 13.03 11.54
CA GLN A 198 -7.93 12.48 12.88
C GLN A 198 -8.40 11.02 12.88
N LEU A 199 -7.91 10.24 13.85
CA LEU A 199 -8.30 8.86 14.06
C LEU A 199 -8.78 8.71 15.51
N ASP A 200 -10.05 8.33 15.68
CA ASP A 200 -10.64 7.97 16.97
C ASP A 200 -11.11 6.52 16.93
N GLY A 201 -10.29 5.63 17.50
CA GLY A 201 -10.53 4.19 17.52
C GLY A 201 -10.69 3.58 16.12
N ASP A 202 -11.94 3.31 15.77
CA ASP A 202 -12.36 2.67 14.51
C ASP A 202 -12.76 3.67 13.43
N THR A 203 -12.73 4.97 13.72
CA THR A 203 -13.27 6.01 12.84
C THR A 203 -12.19 7.01 12.48
N MET A 204 -12.02 7.26 11.18
CA MET A 204 -11.27 8.42 10.70
C MET A 204 -12.22 9.59 10.49
N THR A 205 -11.82 10.79 10.89
CA THR A 205 -12.58 12.02 10.67
C THR A 205 -11.73 13.05 9.93
N SER A 206 -12.38 13.90 9.13
CA SER A 206 -11.73 15.08 8.54
C SER A 206 -12.17 16.35 9.28
N GLU A 207 -11.20 17.20 9.62
CA GLU A 207 -11.43 18.60 9.93
C GLU A 207 -11.91 19.31 8.66
N LYS A 208 -12.92 20.16 8.80
CA LYS A 208 -13.45 20.96 7.70
C LYS A 208 -12.57 22.22 7.62
N ASN A 209 -11.83 22.38 6.53
CA ASN A 209 -11.20 23.66 6.19
C ASN A 209 -12.27 24.70 5.82
#